data_AF-A0AAV0W3I1-F1
#
_entry.id   AF-A0AAV0W3I1-F1
#
_cell.length_a   1.000
_cell.length_b   1.000
_cell.length_c   1.000
_cell.angle_alpha   90.00
_cell.angle_beta   90.00
_cell.angle_gamma   90.00
#
_symmetry.space_group_name_H-M   'P 1'
#
loop_
_entity.id
_entity.type
_entity.pdbx_description
1 polymer ?
#
loop_
_entity_poly.entity_id
_entity_poly.type
_entity_poly.pdbx_seq_one_letter_code
_entity_poly.pdbx_strand_id
1 'polypeptide(L)'
;MSPTLNAAAFSKYYNDCPSLNIQGFTYLVEELILEDIYTLNRFRYFPQKPTQRSCKIKPGDSFTEFVIPYVNEMKRFKEYPFAILNWLENPLSKDTDDKLVLELIYYICNNKDDGAILVFLSGWDQISKLTKILKDKGFGNTSR
;
A
#
# COMPACT_ATOMS: atom_id res chain seq x y z
N MET A 1 29.44 0.53 4.51
CA MET A 1 28.28 1.38 4.86
C MET A 1 27.04 0.53 4.78
N SER A 2 26.21 0.47 5.82
CA SER A 2 24.94 -0.26 5.82
C SER A 2 23.82 0.66 6.31
N PRO A 3 22.58 0.49 5.84
CA PRO A 3 21.41 1.02 6.53
C PRO A 3 21.41 0.55 8.00
N THR A 4 20.70 1.26 8.88
CA THR A 4 20.59 0.93 10.31
C THR A 4 20.08 -0.49 10.55
N LEU A 5 19.30 -1.04 9.63
CA LEU A 5 18.80 -2.41 9.69
C LEU A 5 19.96 -3.42 9.57
N ASN A 6 20.19 -4.22 10.61
CA ASN A 6 21.19 -5.28 10.69
C ASN A 6 22.68 -4.87 10.63
N ALA A 7 23.03 -3.62 10.98
CA ALA A 7 24.43 -3.18 11.07
C ALA A 7 25.30 -4.06 12.01
N ALA A 8 24.71 -4.61 13.08
CA ALA A 8 25.38 -5.50 14.02
C ALA A 8 25.84 -6.82 13.39
N ALA A 9 25.12 -7.34 12.38
CA ALA A 9 25.52 -8.57 11.71
C ALA A 9 26.81 -8.39 10.91
N PHE A 10 27.00 -7.22 10.29
CA PHE A 10 28.22 -6.87 9.57
C PHE A 10 29.40 -6.68 10.53
N SER A 11 29.19 -6.00 11.66
CA SER A 11 30.24 -5.86 12.70
C SER A 11 30.71 -7.23 13.18
N LYS A 12 29.77 -8.14 13.52
CA LYS A 12 30.08 -9.51 13.93
C LYS A 12 30.82 -10.32 12.85
N TYR A 13 30.42 -10.20 11.58
CA TYR A 13 31.10 -10.87 10.46
C TYR A 13 32.56 -10.42 10.32
N TYR A 14 32.85 -9.15 10.57
CA TYR A 14 34.19 -8.57 10.51
C TYR A 14 34.87 -8.53 11.90
N ASN A 15 34.70 -9.58 12.70
CA ASN A 15 35.34 -9.73 14.02
C ASN A 15 35.04 -8.57 14.98
N ASP A 16 33.76 -8.25 15.15
CA ASP A 16 33.27 -7.19 16.04
C ASP A 16 33.95 -5.83 15.76
N CYS A 17 34.09 -5.49 14.48
CA CYS A 17 34.75 -4.25 14.10
C CYS A 17 33.99 -3.02 14.62
N PRO A 18 34.69 -1.91 14.96
CA PRO A 18 34.05 -0.67 15.38
C PRO A 18 33.05 -0.18 14.34
N SER A 19 31.83 0.12 14.79
CA SER A 19 30.77 0.65 13.94
C SER A 19 30.36 2.04 14.40
N LEU A 20 30.19 2.95 13.44
CA LEU A 20 29.72 4.31 13.68
C LEU A 20 28.26 4.41 13.24
N ASN A 21 27.37 4.70 14.18
CA ASN A 21 25.97 4.98 13.87
C ASN A 21 25.75 6.50 13.75
N ILE A 22 25.38 6.96 12.57
CA ILE A 22 25.01 8.35 12.34
C ILE A 22 23.49 8.43 12.45
N GLN A 23 23.01 9.18 13.44
CA GLN A 23 21.58 9.35 13.67
C GLN A 23 20.96 10.11 12.49
N GLY A 24 19.93 9.52 11.90
CA GLY A 24 19.11 10.18 10.87
C GLY A 24 18.11 11.15 11.49
N PHE A 25 17.52 12.00 10.64
CA PHE A 25 16.40 12.85 11.00
C PHE A 25 15.25 12.63 10.02
N THR A 26 14.05 12.42 10.54
CA THR A 26 12.82 12.26 9.76
C THR A 26 11.69 13.03 10.44
N TYR A 27 10.80 13.62 9.65
CA TYR A 27 9.55 14.20 10.16
C TYR A 27 8.56 13.09 10.54
N LEU A 28 7.54 13.43 11.32
CA LEU A 28 6.43 12.52 11.62
C LEU A 28 5.66 12.21 10.33
N VAL A 29 5.44 10.93 10.06
CA VAL A 29 4.68 10.45 8.90
C VAL A 29 3.45 9.73 9.42
N GLU A 30 2.28 10.14 8.96
CA GLU A 30 1.02 9.44 9.22
C GLU A 30 0.94 8.21 8.31
N GLU A 31 0.77 7.03 8.90
CA GLU A 31 0.63 5.77 8.17
C GLU A 31 -0.85 5.42 8.09
N LEU A 32 -1.34 5.19 6.86
CA LEU A 32 -2.70 4.75 6.60
C LEU A 32 -2.67 3.36 5.99
N ILE A 33 -3.59 2.51 6.44
CA ILE A 33 -3.79 1.17 5.88
C ILE A 33 -4.94 1.17 4.87
N LEU A 34 -5.19 0.02 4.25
CA LEU A 34 -6.07 -0.07 3.08
C LEU A 34 -7.54 0.27 3.40
N GLU A 35 -8.00 -0.17 4.56
CA GLU A 35 -9.32 0.13 5.13
C GLU A 35 -9.49 1.61 5.45
N ASP A 36 -8.44 2.29 5.92
CA ASP A 36 -8.46 3.73 6.14
C ASP A 36 -8.70 4.45 4.82
N ILE A 37 -7.98 4.04 3.76
CA ILE A 37 -8.10 4.64 2.42
C ILE A 37 -9.55 4.56 1.92
N TYR A 38 -10.23 3.43 2.11
CA TYR A 38 -11.64 3.28 1.72
C TYR A 38 -12.60 4.08 2.61
N THR A 39 -12.18 4.45 3.81
CA THR A 39 -12.96 5.25 4.76
C THR A 39 -12.72 6.75 4.58
N LEU A 40 -11.67 7.15 3.84
CA LEU A 40 -11.38 8.54 3.55
C LEU A 40 -12.57 9.23 2.88
N ASN A 41 -12.97 10.36 3.46
CA ASN A 41 -14.06 11.15 2.91
C ASN A 41 -13.73 11.58 1.47
N ARG A 42 -14.68 11.44 0.55
CA ARG A 42 -14.55 11.71 -0.90
C ARG A 42 -13.72 10.71 -1.70
N PHE A 43 -13.20 9.65 -1.08
CA PHE A 43 -12.67 8.52 -1.83
C PHE A 43 -13.82 7.68 -2.37
N ARG A 44 -13.92 7.52 -3.69
CA ARG A 44 -15.09 6.90 -4.36
C ARG A 44 -14.77 5.57 -5.04
N TYR A 45 -13.51 5.16 -5.02
CA TYR A 45 -13.12 3.90 -5.62
C TYR A 45 -13.49 2.75 -4.69
N PHE A 46 -14.40 1.89 -5.14
CA PHE A 46 -14.59 0.58 -4.55
C PHE A 46 -14.46 -0.47 -5.66
N PRO A 47 -13.54 -1.43 -5.52
CA PRO A 47 -13.34 -2.48 -6.52
C PRO A 47 -14.65 -3.26 -6.72
N GLN A 48 -15.05 -3.41 -7.98
CA GLN A 48 -16.29 -4.12 -8.31
C GLN A 48 -16.14 -5.61 -8.01
N LYS A 49 -17.23 -6.25 -7.54
CA LYS A 49 -17.25 -7.70 -7.32
C LYS A 49 -16.86 -8.40 -8.62
N PRO A 50 -15.90 -9.34 -8.61
CA PRO A 50 -15.56 -10.10 -9.80
C PRO A 50 -16.80 -10.87 -10.28
N THR A 51 -17.09 -10.79 -11.57
CA THR A 51 -17.94 -11.75 -12.25
C THR A 51 -17.22 -13.10 -12.26
N GLN A 52 -17.59 -13.97 -11.32
CA GLN A 52 -17.34 -15.42 -11.33
C GLN A 52 -15.92 -15.89 -11.69
N ARG A 53 -14.88 -15.36 -11.04
CA ARG A 53 -13.67 -16.16 -10.83
C ARG A 53 -13.63 -16.60 -9.38
N SER A 54 -14.11 -17.82 -9.14
CA SER A 54 -13.82 -18.52 -7.89
C SER A 54 -12.33 -18.79 -7.84
N CYS A 55 -11.56 -17.84 -7.32
CA CYS A 55 -10.22 -18.13 -6.82
C CYS A 55 -10.43 -19.13 -5.68
N LYS A 56 -10.26 -20.42 -5.98
CA LYS A 56 -10.32 -21.48 -4.98
C LYS A 56 -9.21 -21.19 -3.98
N ILE A 57 -9.58 -20.71 -2.80
CA ILE A 57 -8.68 -20.56 -1.66
C ILE A 57 -8.05 -21.93 -1.44
N LYS A 58 -6.73 -22.02 -1.64
CA LYS A 58 -6.01 -23.23 -1.28
C LYS A 58 -5.88 -23.23 0.25
N PRO A 59 -6.25 -24.32 0.94
CA PRO A 59 -6.01 -24.42 2.38
C PRO A 59 -4.50 -24.34 2.65
N GLY A 60 -4.09 -23.39 3.50
CA GLY A 60 -2.68 -23.12 3.83
C GLY A 60 -2.06 -21.90 3.13
N ASP A 61 -2.86 -21.04 2.49
CA ASP A 61 -2.37 -19.80 1.91
C ASP A 61 -2.12 -18.74 3.01
N SER A 62 -0.96 -18.08 2.98
CA SER A 62 -0.55 -17.06 3.98
C SER A 62 -1.61 -15.97 4.16
N PHE A 63 -2.35 -15.65 3.10
CA PHE A 63 -3.47 -14.72 3.16
C PHE A 63 -4.54 -15.14 4.17
N THR A 64 -4.98 -16.41 4.13
CA THR A 64 -6.00 -16.90 5.05
C THR A 64 -5.55 -16.98 6.49
N GLU A 65 -4.26 -17.21 6.72
CA GLU A 65 -3.68 -17.34 8.06
C GLU A 65 -3.60 -15.99 8.76
N PHE A 66 -3.26 -14.92 8.04
CA PHE A 66 -3.08 -13.59 8.65
C PHE A 66 -4.30 -12.67 8.50
N VAL A 67 -4.92 -12.62 7.32
CA VAL A 67 -5.96 -11.61 7.01
C VAL A 67 -7.30 -11.97 7.65
N ILE A 68 -7.68 -13.25 7.67
CA ILE A 68 -8.98 -13.67 8.22
C ILE A 68 -9.07 -13.41 9.74
N PRO A 69 -8.08 -13.80 10.57
CA PRO A 69 -8.12 -13.47 12.00
C PRO A 69 -8.18 -11.96 12.26
N TYR A 70 -7.40 -11.19 11.49
CA TYR A 70 -7.38 -9.74 11.56
C TYR A 70 -8.76 -9.12 11.26
N VAL A 71 -9.38 -9.49 10.13
CA VAL A 71 -10.71 -8.97 9.78
C VAL A 71 -11.77 -9.38 10.80
N ASN A 72 -11.67 -10.59 11.36
CA ASN A 72 -12.57 -11.04 12.42
C ASN A 72 -12.45 -10.20 13.69
N GLU A 73 -11.23 -9.79 14.05
CA GLU A 73 -10.98 -8.87 15.16
C GLU A 73 -11.62 -7.50 14.90
N MET A 74 -11.39 -6.93 13.71
CA MET A 74 -12.00 -5.66 13.30
C MET A 74 -13.53 -5.68 13.29
N LYS A 75 -14.13 -6.80 12.87
CA LYS A 75 -15.60 -7.01 12.92
C LYS A 75 -16.14 -6.94 14.36
N ARG A 76 -15.35 -7.37 15.36
CA ARG A 76 -15.74 -7.30 16.77
C ARG A 76 -15.70 -5.87 17.28
N PHE A 77 -14.64 -5.13 16.95
CA PHE A 77 -14.47 -3.73 17.37
C PHE A 77 -15.35 -2.75 16.60
N LYS A 78 -15.86 -3.14 15.42
CA LYS A 78 -16.71 -2.32 14.55
C LYS A 78 -16.04 -0.99 14.13
N GLU A 79 -14.72 -1.02 13.98
CA GLU A 79 -13.94 0.16 13.60
C GLU A 79 -14.23 0.61 12.17
N TYR A 80 -14.55 -0.34 11.27
CA TYR A 80 -14.78 -0.07 9.86
C TYR A 80 -16.15 -0.52 9.37
N PRO A 81 -16.69 0.13 8.32
CA PRO A 81 -17.90 -0.32 7.63
C PRO A 81 -17.82 -1.79 7.17
N PHE A 82 -18.92 -2.52 7.38
CA PHE A 82 -19.00 -3.95 7.03
C PHE A 82 -18.74 -4.24 5.54
N ALA A 83 -19.03 -3.29 4.66
CA ALA A 83 -18.74 -3.41 3.23
C ALA A 83 -17.23 -3.54 2.95
N ILE A 84 -16.40 -2.79 3.65
CA ILE A 84 -14.93 -2.82 3.53
C ILE A 84 -14.41 -4.13 4.10
N LEU A 85 -14.86 -4.50 5.31
CA LEU A 85 -14.46 -5.75 5.97
C LEU A 85 -14.80 -6.98 5.12
N ASN A 86 -15.99 -7.03 4.52
CA ASN A 86 -16.34 -8.12 3.59
C ASN A 86 -15.50 -8.13 2.32
N TRP A 87 -15.03 -6.98 1.87
CA TRP A 87 -14.14 -6.91 0.71
C TRP A 87 -12.73 -7.38 1.06
N LEU A 88 -12.22 -7.05 2.25
CA LEU A 88 -10.90 -7.49 2.73
C LEU A 88 -10.81 -9.01 2.85
N GLU A 89 -11.91 -9.71 3.16
CA GLU A 89 -11.95 -11.19 3.19
C GLU A 89 -11.77 -11.83 1.82
N ASN A 90 -11.96 -11.08 0.73
CA ASN A 90 -11.78 -11.59 -0.62
C ASN A 90 -10.27 -11.73 -0.93
N PRO A 91 -9.78 -12.90 -1.37
CA PRO A 91 -8.37 -13.08 -1.76
C PRO A 91 -7.88 -12.11 -2.85
N LEU A 92 -8.80 -11.59 -3.68
CA LEU A 92 -8.48 -10.59 -4.69
C LEU A 92 -8.08 -9.23 -4.09
N SER A 93 -8.31 -9.00 -2.80
CA SER A 93 -7.83 -7.79 -2.11
C SER A 93 -6.30 -7.72 -2.07
N LYS A 94 -5.60 -8.85 -2.26
CA LYS A 94 -4.14 -8.93 -2.36
C LYS A 94 -3.59 -8.31 -3.65
N ASP A 95 -4.36 -8.36 -4.74
CA ASP A 95 -3.90 -7.88 -6.03
C ASP A 95 -4.00 -6.35 -6.08
N THR A 96 -2.88 -5.68 -6.38
CA THR A 96 -2.86 -4.22 -6.53
C THR A 96 -3.56 -3.81 -7.80
N ASP A 97 -4.65 -3.05 -7.66
CA ASP A 97 -5.38 -2.48 -8.79
C ASP A 97 -4.77 -1.13 -9.20
N ASP A 98 -4.29 -1.01 -10.44
CA ASP A 98 -3.76 0.24 -10.98
C ASP A 98 -4.80 1.39 -10.89
N LYS A 99 -6.10 1.06 -10.93
CA LYS A 99 -7.17 2.05 -10.80
C LYS A 99 -7.27 2.60 -9.38
N LEU A 100 -7.04 1.78 -8.36
CA LEU A 100 -7.02 2.21 -6.96
C LEU A 100 -5.90 3.25 -6.76
N VAL A 101 -4.70 2.92 -7.25
CA VAL A 101 -3.53 3.82 -7.18
C VAL A 101 -3.82 5.14 -7.90
N LEU A 102 -4.43 5.08 -9.08
CA LEU A 102 -4.79 6.27 -9.84
C LEU A 102 -5.78 7.18 -9.09
N GLU A 103 -6.86 6.61 -8.55
CA GLU A 103 -7.84 7.37 -7.75
C GLU A 103 -7.24 7.91 -6.46
N LEU A 104 -6.29 7.19 -5.85
CA LEU A 104 -5.57 7.69 -4.67
C LEU A 104 -4.68 8.89 -5.01
N ILE A 105 -3.98 8.86 -6.13
CA ILE A 105 -3.22 10.02 -6.62
C ILE A 105 -4.15 11.21 -6.83
N TYR A 106 -5.30 11.00 -7.49
CA TYR A 106 -6.32 12.05 -7.66
C TYR A 106 -6.83 12.60 -6.34
N TYR A 107 -7.07 11.72 -5.37
CA TYR A 107 -7.53 12.10 -4.05
C TYR A 107 -6.50 13.00 -3.34
N ILE A 108 -5.23 12.60 -3.34
CA ILE A 108 -4.14 13.38 -2.71
C ILE A 108 -4.01 14.75 -3.38
N CYS A 109 -3.95 14.80 -4.71
CA CYS A 109 -3.81 16.06 -5.44
C CYS A 109 -4.97 17.06 -5.20
N ASN A 110 -6.17 16.57 -4.87
CA ASN A 110 -7.34 17.43 -4.68
C ASN A 110 -7.65 17.76 -3.21
N ASN A 111 -7.11 17.01 -2.24
CA ASN A 111 -7.51 17.13 -0.83
C ASN A 111 -6.33 17.28 0.14
N LYS A 112 -5.08 17.22 -0.32
CA LYS A 112 -3.86 17.38 0.50
C LYS A 112 -3.03 18.55 -0.01
N ASP A 113 -2.10 19.00 0.84
CA ASP A 113 -1.21 20.12 0.56
C ASP A 113 -0.16 19.77 -0.51
N ASP A 114 0.52 20.80 -1.02
CA ASP A 114 1.56 20.67 -2.04
C ASP A 114 2.69 19.74 -1.59
N GLY A 115 3.04 18.79 -2.45
CA GLY A 115 4.10 17.82 -2.19
C GLY A 115 4.30 16.85 -3.35
N ALA A 116 5.47 16.22 -3.39
CA ALA A 116 5.74 15.16 -4.35
C ALA A 116 5.10 13.84 -3.89
N ILE A 117 4.53 13.09 -4.83
CA ILE A 117 3.98 11.75 -4.57
C ILE A 117 4.96 10.71 -5.09
N LEU A 118 5.42 9.82 -4.21
CA LEU A 118 6.25 8.67 -4.56
C LEU A 118 5.40 7.39 -4.48
N VAL A 119 5.32 6.66 -5.60
CA VAL A 119 4.54 5.42 -5.69
C VAL A 119 5.49 4.24 -5.87
N PHE A 120 5.38 3.25 -4.99
CA PHE A 120 6.12 1.99 -5.10
C PHE A 120 5.27 0.94 -5.83
N LEU A 121 5.81 0.37 -6.90
CA LEU A 121 5.17 -0.69 -7.70
C LEU A 121 6.12 -1.88 -7.84
N SER A 122 5.56 -3.07 -8.07
CA SER A 122 6.33 -4.33 -8.02
C SER A 122 7.27 -4.54 -9.22
N GLY A 123 7.00 -3.93 -10.37
CA GLY A 123 7.80 -4.14 -11.58
C GLY A 123 7.55 -3.14 -12.70
N TRP A 124 8.40 -3.23 -13.74
CA TRP A 124 8.42 -2.30 -14.88
C TRP A 124 7.11 -2.23 -15.67
N ASP A 125 6.41 -3.36 -15.81
CA ASP A 125 5.14 -3.41 -16.54
C ASP A 125 4.07 -2.53 -15.89
N GLN A 126 3.89 -2.66 -14.57
CA GLN A 126 2.99 -1.82 -13.78
C GLN A 126 3.41 -0.34 -13.85
N ILE A 127 4.71 -0.04 -13.72
CA ILE A 127 5.24 1.32 -13.81
C ILE A 127 4.90 1.94 -15.16
N SER A 128 5.19 1.23 -16.25
CA SER A 128 4.96 1.72 -17.62
C SER A 128 3.47 1.95 -17.88
N LYS A 129 2.62 1.02 -17.44
CA LYS A 129 1.17 1.09 -17.58
C LYS A 129 0.59 2.27 -16.80
N LEU A 130 0.92 2.40 -15.51
CA LEU A 130 0.43 3.52 -14.69
C LEU A 130 0.95 4.87 -15.22
N THR A 131 2.23 4.95 -15.62
CA THR A 131 2.82 6.17 -16.19
C THR A 131 2.09 6.60 -17.46
N LYS A 132 1.73 5.66 -18.34
CA LYS A 132 0.95 5.96 -19.55
C LYS A 132 -0.43 6.52 -19.19
N ILE A 133 -1.14 5.87 -18.26
CA ILE A 133 -2.46 6.32 -17.79
C ILE A 133 -2.39 7.72 -17.16
N LEU A 134 -1.37 7.99 -16.36
CA LEU A 134 -1.17 9.29 -15.72
C LEU A 134 -0.94 10.39 -16.76
N LYS A 135 -0.08 10.14 -17.75
CA LYS A 135 0.18 11.08 -18.86
C LYS A 135 -1.08 11.34 -19.69
N ASP A 136 -1.84 10.29 -20.02
CA ASP A 136 -3.09 10.42 -20.79
C ASP A 136 -4.12 11.28 -20.06
N LYS A 137 -4.13 11.25 -18.72
CA LYS A 137 -5.00 12.11 -17.91
C LYS A 137 -4.38 13.47 -17.54
N GLY A 138 -3.25 13.84 -18.14
CA GLY A 138 -2.65 15.17 -17.99
C GLY A 138 -1.72 15.36 -16.79
N PHE A 139 -1.40 14.30 -16.03
CA PHE A 139 -0.37 14.38 -15.00
C PHE A 139 1.02 14.44 -15.64
N GLY A 140 1.85 15.37 -15.15
CA GLY A 140 3.24 15.53 -15.62
C GLY A 140 3.39 16.42 -16.86
N ASN A 141 2.33 17.11 -17.30
CA ASN A 141 2.46 18.13 -18.32
C ASN A 141 3.05 19.40 -17.67
N THR A 142 4.32 19.67 -17.96
CA THR A 142 5.09 20.84 -17.49
C THR A 142 4.69 22.15 -18.16
N SER A 143 3.55 22.21 -18.84
CA SER A 143 2.97 23.45 -19.37
C SER A 143 2.07 24.09 -18.31
N ARG A 144 2.69 24.65 -17.27
CA ARG A 144 2.11 25.69 -16.43
C ARG A 144 3.07 26.87 -16.41
#